data_AF-A0A147IZJ1-F1
#
_entry.id   AF-A0A147IZJ1-F1
#
_cell.length_a   1.000
_cell.length_b   1.000
_cell.length_c   1.000
_cell.angle_alpha   90.00
_cell.angle_beta   90.00
_cell.angle_gamma   90.00
#
_symmetry.space_group_name_H-M   'P 1'
#
loop_
_entity.id
_entity.type
_entity.pdbx_description
1 polymer ?
#
loop_
_entity_poly.entity_id
_entity_poly.type
_entity_poly.pdbx_seq_one_letter_code
_entity_poly.pdbx_strand_id
1 'polypeptide(L)'
;MRIAIIDTSTTRAAIIAEGLREAGLDDQVLIDPAGPIVRQIEACAPEVVLINLENPGRDLLEDFFAMSRALDRPIAMFVDQSDAESALAAVDAGVSAYVVDGLAKQRIKPVLDVAIRRFQAFSRLQAELAEAKTALADRQTIDRAKAILMRRRGIDEPAAYALLRGHAMQSNRRIVEVAEAIVTSEALMGDMP
;
A
#
# COMPACT_ATOMS: atom_id res chain seq x y z
N MET A 1 -4.86 -9.15 -18.02
CA MET A 1 -4.37 -7.84 -17.59
C MET A 1 -5.47 -6.83 -17.77
N ARG A 2 -6.24 -6.55 -16.72
CA ARG A 2 -7.25 -5.49 -16.75
C ARG A 2 -6.61 -4.11 -16.54
N ILE A 3 -6.88 -3.16 -17.43
CA ILE A 3 -6.33 -1.81 -17.38
C ILE A 3 -7.47 -0.80 -17.13
N ALA A 4 -7.38 -0.04 -16.05
CA ALA A 4 -8.25 1.12 -15.88
C ALA A 4 -7.61 2.34 -16.55
N ILE A 5 -8.36 3.08 -17.36
CA ILE A 5 -7.89 4.26 -18.08
C ILE A 5 -8.63 5.48 -17.54
N ILE A 6 -7.88 6.47 -17.07
CA ILE A 6 -8.36 7.78 -16.66
C ILE A 6 -7.77 8.82 -17.62
N ASP A 7 -8.63 9.51 -18.36
CA ASP A 7 -8.25 10.64 -19.22
C ASP A 7 -9.34 11.70 -19.14
N THR A 8 -8.94 12.98 -19.17
CA THR A 8 -9.87 14.11 -19.20
C THR A 8 -10.53 14.32 -20.57
N SER A 9 -10.04 13.66 -21.61
CA SER A 9 -10.55 13.71 -22.98
C SER A 9 -11.07 12.35 -23.42
N THR A 10 -12.37 12.26 -23.69
CA THR A 10 -13.02 11.05 -24.22
C THR A 10 -12.38 10.60 -25.54
N THR A 11 -12.00 11.54 -26.40
CA THR A 11 -11.37 11.24 -27.69
C THR A 11 -10.00 10.58 -27.51
N ARG A 12 -9.16 11.11 -26.61
CA ARG A 12 -7.85 10.51 -26.32
C ARG A 12 -8.01 9.17 -25.62
N ALA A 13 -8.93 9.06 -24.67
CA ALA A 13 -9.22 7.81 -23.99
C ALA A 13 -9.56 6.68 -24.98
N ALA A 14 -10.34 7.00 -26.02
CA ALA A 14 -10.65 6.06 -27.10
C ALA A 14 -9.41 5.68 -27.94
N ILE A 15 -8.52 6.63 -28.25
CA ILE A 15 -7.27 6.38 -28.99
C ILE A 15 -6.32 5.50 -28.17
N ILE A 16 -6.19 5.77 -26.88
CA ILE A 16 -5.37 4.99 -25.94
C ILE A 16 -5.92 3.56 -25.86
N ALA A 17 -7.24 3.44 -25.68
CA ALA A 17 -7.92 2.15 -25.62
C ALA A 17 -7.69 1.34 -26.90
N GLU A 18 -7.77 1.98 -28.06
CA GLU A 18 -7.47 1.29 -29.33
C GLU A 18 -6.00 0.88 -29.45
N GLY A 19 -5.07 1.77 -29.07
CA GLY A 19 -3.64 1.45 -29.06
C GLY A 19 -3.28 0.30 -28.11
N LEU A 20 -4.00 0.15 -27.00
CA LEU A 20 -3.87 -0.98 -26.07
C LEU A 20 -4.39 -2.29 -26.69
N ARG A 21 -5.56 -2.28 -27.35
CA ARG A 21 -6.07 -3.45 -28.09
C ARG A 21 -5.11 -3.92 -29.16
N GLU A 22 -4.59 -3.00 -29.97
CA GLU A 22 -3.59 -3.30 -31.01
C GLU A 22 -2.33 -3.97 -30.41
N ALA A 23 -1.99 -3.68 -29.15
CA ALA A 23 -0.87 -4.29 -28.42
C ALA A 23 -1.22 -5.62 -27.71
N GLY A 24 -2.43 -6.15 -27.93
CA GLY A 24 -2.98 -7.37 -27.31
C GLY A 24 -3.45 -7.19 -25.85
N LEU A 25 -3.81 -5.96 -25.47
CA LEU A 25 -4.28 -5.60 -24.13
C LEU A 25 -5.78 -5.22 -24.21
N ASP A 26 -6.64 -6.23 -24.34
CA ASP A 26 -8.06 -6.03 -24.70
C ASP A 26 -8.99 -5.75 -23.51
N ASP A 27 -8.59 -6.09 -22.28
CA ASP A 27 -9.39 -5.89 -21.06
C ASP A 27 -9.12 -4.52 -20.45
N GLN A 28 -9.94 -3.54 -20.84
CA GLN A 28 -9.77 -2.16 -20.43
C GLN A 28 -11.09 -1.52 -20.05
N VAL A 29 -11.04 -0.69 -19.02
CA VAL A 29 -12.20 -0.01 -18.44
C VAL A 29 -11.89 1.48 -18.40
N LEU A 30 -12.76 2.28 -19.01
CA LEU A 30 -12.71 3.73 -18.89
C LEU A 30 -13.30 4.12 -17.54
N ILE A 31 -12.56 4.95 -16.81
CA ILE A 31 -12.99 5.51 -15.53
C ILE A 31 -13.39 6.95 -15.76
N ASP A 32 -14.57 7.33 -15.29
CA ASP A 32 -15.03 8.71 -15.39
C ASP A 32 -14.29 9.58 -14.36
N PRO A 33 -13.45 10.54 -14.79
CA PRO A 33 -12.72 11.41 -13.87
C PRO A 33 -13.64 12.39 -13.12
N ALA A 34 -14.87 12.64 -13.60
CA ALA A 34 -15.84 13.47 -12.88
C ALA A 34 -16.58 12.71 -11.77
N GLY A 35 -16.52 11.37 -11.80
CA GLY A 35 -17.14 10.49 -10.81
C GLY A 35 -16.22 10.15 -9.63
N PRO A 36 -16.69 9.30 -8.69
CA PRO A 36 -15.86 8.83 -7.58
C PRO A 36 -14.83 7.80 -8.07
N ILE A 37 -13.67 8.28 -8.53
CA ILE A 37 -12.61 7.48 -9.18
C ILE A 37 -12.23 6.25 -8.35
N VAL A 38 -11.96 6.41 -7.05
CA VAL A 38 -11.55 5.32 -6.16
C VAL A 38 -12.56 4.18 -6.14
N ARG A 39 -13.85 4.50 -6.01
CA ARG A 39 -14.93 3.48 -6.00
C ARG A 39 -15.03 2.74 -7.34
N GLN A 40 -14.85 3.46 -8.45
CA GLN A 40 -14.87 2.84 -9.77
C GLN A 40 -13.71 1.85 -9.94
N ILE A 41 -12.50 2.23 -9.48
CA ILE A 41 -11.32 1.38 -9.50
C ILE A 41 -11.51 0.15 -8.60
N GLU A 42 -12.03 0.32 -7.39
CA GLU A 42 -12.34 -0.80 -6.49
C GLU A 42 -13.34 -1.78 -7.11
N ALA A 43 -14.38 -1.26 -7.76
CA ALA A 43 -15.42 -2.08 -8.37
C ALA A 43 -14.93 -2.88 -9.58
N CYS A 44 -14.01 -2.33 -10.39
CA CYS A 44 -13.49 -3.02 -11.56
C CYS A 44 -12.22 -3.84 -11.29
N ALA A 45 -11.56 -3.61 -10.15
CA ALA A 45 -10.36 -4.30 -9.66
C ALA A 45 -9.25 -4.45 -10.71
N PRO A 46 -8.76 -3.37 -11.32
CA PRO A 46 -7.81 -3.42 -12.43
C PRO A 46 -6.43 -3.86 -11.95
N GLU A 47 -5.65 -4.50 -12.80
CA GLU A 47 -4.26 -4.88 -12.50
C GLU A 47 -3.31 -3.68 -12.60
N VAL A 48 -3.66 -2.67 -13.38
CA VAL A 48 -2.92 -1.41 -13.49
C VAL A 48 -3.85 -0.26 -13.86
N VAL A 49 -3.55 0.94 -13.35
CA VAL A 49 -4.26 2.17 -13.68
C VAL A 49 -3.36 3.02 -14.58
N LEU A 50 -3.85 3.39 -15.75
CA LEU A 50 -3.24 4.32 -16.67
C LEU A 50 -3.94 5.67 -16.53
N ILE A 51 -3.18 6.70 -16.17
CA ILE A 51 -3.66 8.06 -16.06
C ILE A 51 -2.98 8.87 -17.16
N ASN A 52 -3.75 9.55 -18.01
CA ASN A 52 -3.23 10.46 -19.01
C ASN A 52 -3.72 11.88 -18.73
N LEU A 53 -2.78 12.80 -18.49
CA LEU A 53 -3.05 14.20 -18.23
C LEU A 53 -2.28 15.04 -19.26
N GLU A 54 -2.91 16.06 -19.83
CA GLU A 54 -2.27 16.87 -20.87
C GLU A 54 -1.39 17.95 -20.22
N ASN A 55 -2.01 18.98 -19.67
CA ASN A 55 -1.34 20.04 -18.92
C ASN A 55 -2.04 20.24 -17.57
N PRO A 56 -1.87 19.29 -16.63
CA PRO A 56 -2.51 19.40 -15.33
C PRO A 56 -1.85 20.53 -14.53
N GLY A 57 -2.66 21.36 -13.87
CA GLY A 57 -2.17 22.25 -12.82
C GLY A 57 -1.60 21.45 -11.63
N ARG A 58 -0.80 22.11 -10.79
CA ARG A 58 -0.23 21.48 -9.58
C ARG A 58 -1.30 20.86 -8.68
N ASP A 59 -2.39 21.59 -8.45
CA ASP A 59 -3.50 21.12 -7.61
C ASP A 59 -4.09 19.78 -8.09
N LEU A 60 -4.30 19.65 -9.42
CA LEU A 60 -4.83 18.42 -10.00
C LEU A 60 -3.84 17.26 -9.87
N LEU A 61 -2.54 17.51 -10.07
CA LEU A 61 -1.51 16.50 -9.85
C LEU A 61 -1.47 16.03 -8.40
N GLU A 62 -1.55 16.96 -7.44
CA GLU A 62 -1.58 16.65 -6.02
C GLU A 62 -2.80 15.80 -5.65
N ASP A 63 -3.97 16.08 -6.20
CA ASP A 63 -5.17 15.26 -6.01
C ASP A 63 -4.97 13.82 -6.52
N PHE A 64 -4.39 13.66 -7.71
CA PHE A 64 -4.07 12.34 -8.26
C PHE A 64 -2.98 11.61 -7.46
N PHE A 65 -2.03 12.33 -6.88
CA PHE A 65 -1.00 11.79 -5.98
C PHE A 65 -1.55 11.39 -4.61
N ALA A 66 -2.51 12.14 -4.07
CA ALA A 66 -3.21 11.75 -2.85
C ALA A 66 -4.03 10.48 -3.10
N MET A 67 -4.71 10.42 -4.24
CA MET A 67 -5.46 9.25 -4.68
C MET A 67 -4.54 8.03 -4.89
N SER A 68 -3.36 8.20 -5.52
CA SER A 68 -2.45 7.09 -5.78
C SER A 68 -1.96 6.41 -4.50
N ARG A 69 -1.74 7.18 -3.42
CA ARG A 69 -1.37 6.62 -2.11
C ARG A 69 -2.49 5.82 -1.44
N ALA A 70 -3.75 6.18 -1.71
CA ALA A 70 -4.90 5.47 -1.18
C ALA A 70 -5.22 4.18 -1.97
N LEU A 71 -4.78 4.12 -3.23
CA LEU A 71 -4.99 2.98 -4.10
C LEU A 71 -3.86 1.96 -3.96
N ASP A 72 -4.19 0.74 -3.58
CA ASP A 72 -3.25 -0.39 -3.57
C ASP A 72 -3.14 -1.02 -4.99
N ARG A 73 -2.84 -0.20 -6.00
CA ARG A 73 -2.70 -0.64 -7.40
C ARG A 73 -1.51 0.03 -8.10
N PRO A 74 -0.84 -0.65 -9.05
CA PRO A 74 0.17 -0.03 -9.89
C PRO A 74 -0.44 1.12 -10.71
N ILE A 75 0.22 2.28 -10.71
CA ILE A 75 -0.22 3.47 -11.44
C ILE A 75 0.88 3.91 -12.41
N ALA A 76 0.50 4.05 -13.68
CA ALA A 76 1.30 4.65 -14.73
C ALA A 76 0.66 5.98 -15.15
N MET A 77 1.36 7.08 -14.91
CA MET A 77 0.90 8.43 -15.21
C MET A 77 1.69 9.01 -16.39
N PHE A 78 0.98 9.44 -17.42
CA PHE A 78 1.51 10.11 -18.60
C PHE A 78 1.11 11.58 -18.57
N VAL A 79 2.08 12.45 -18.78
CA VAL A 79 1.91 13.91 -18.78
C VAL A 79 2.60 14.52 -20.01
N ASP A 80 1.97 15.48 -20.69
CA ASP A 80 2.62 16.13 -21.84
C ASP A 80 3.69 17.11 -21.38
N GLN A 81 3.42 17.88 -20.32
CA GLN A 81 4.37 18.80 -19.71
C GLN A 81 4.39 18.65 -18.19
N SER A 82 5.58 18.59 -17.61
CA SER A 82 5.78 18.68 -16.16
C SER A 82 7.11 19.34 -15.82
N ASP A 83 7.22 19.88 -14.62
CA ASP A 83 8.49 20.27 -14.04
C ASP A 83 9.18 19.09 -13.33
N ALA A 84 10.47 19.25 -13.00
CA ALA A 84 11.24 18.23 -12.30
C ALA A 84 10.74 17.98 -10.86
N GLU A 85 10.12 18.99 -10.24
CA GLU A 85 9.53 18.92 -8.90
C GLU A 85 8.34 17.96 -8.90
N SER A 86 7.46 18.04 -9.90
CA SER A 86 6.30 17.16 -10.08
C SER A 86 6.71 15.71 -10.29
N ALA A 87 7.79 15.46 -11.03
CA ALA A 87 8.31 14.12 -11.25
C ALA A 87 8.84 13.48 -9.95
N LEU A 88 9.50 14.26 -9.08
CA LEU A 88 9.95 13.80 -7.76
C LEU A 88 8.76 13.55 -6.84
N ALA A 89 7.80 14.49 -6.80
CA ALA A 89 6.58 14.36 -6.01
C ALA A 89 5.77 13.12 -6.42
N ALA A 90 5.76 12.74 -7.70
CA ALA A 90 5.13 11.51 -8.18
C ALA A 90 5.75 10.25 -7.55
N VAL A 91 7.09 10.21 -7.44
CA VAL A 91 7.79 9.09 -6.79
C VAL A 91 7.41 9.00 -5.32
N ASP A 92 7.42 10.14 -4.61
CA ASP A 92 7.03 10.20 -3.19
C ASP A 92 5.53 9.89 -2.98
N ALA A 93 4.71 10.07 -4.02
CA ALA A 93 3.30 9.70 -4.04
C ALA A 93 3.03 8.23 -4.37
N GLY A 94 4.07 7.42 -4.57
CA GLY A 94 3.92 6.00 -4.89
C GLY A 94 3.43 5.75 -6.31
N VAL A 95 3.51 6.74 -7.21
CA VAL A 95 3.27 6.53 -8.64
C VAL A 95 4.34 5.58 -9.17
N SER A 96 3.93 4.47 -9.73
CA SER A 96 4.84 3.39 -10.12
C SER A 96 5.66 3.73 -11.37
N ALA A 97 5.07 4.53 -12.27
CA ALA A 97 5.76 5.14 -13.39
C ALA A 97 5.17 6.52 -13.73
N TYR A 98 6.03 7.52 -13.90
CA TYR A 98 5.68 8.87 -14.34
C TYR A 98 6.42 9.17 -15.65
N VAL A 99 5.68 9.49 -16.71
CA VAL A 99 6.20 9.63 -18.07
C VAL A 99 5.88 11.02 -18.59
N VAL A 100 6.94 11.80 -18.79
CA VAL A 100 6.88 13.11 -19.44
C VAL A 100 7.01 12.93 -20.96
N ASP A 101 6.49 13.89 -21.72
CA ASP A 101 6.40 13.91 -23.20
C ASP A 101 5.25 13.05 -23.75
N GLY A 102 4.16 12.98 -22.97
CA GLY A 102 2.88 12.44 -23.40
C GLY A 102 2.87 10.94 -23.67
N LEU A 103 1.73 10.48 -24.19
CA LEU A 103 1.48 9.08 -24.45
C LEU A 103 1.76 8.72 -25.91
N ALA A 104 2.74 7.84 -26.13
CA ALA A 104 3.00 7.21 -27.43
C ALA A 104 2.67 5.71 -27.35
N LYS A 105 1.90 5.19 -28.31
CA LYS A 105 1.42 3.78 -28.35
C LYS A 105 2.53 2.77 -28.03
N GLN A 106 3.68 2.90 -28.67
CA GLN A 106 4.85 2.03 -28.51
C GLN A 106 5.49 2.04 -27.10
N ARG A 107 5.24 3.09 -26.30
CA ARG A 107 5.78 3.25 -24.94
C ARG A 107 4.85 2.70 -23.86
N ILE A 108 3.56 2.54 -24.15
CA ILE A 108 2.56 2.20 -23.13
C ILE A 108 2.90 0.86 -22.46
N LYS A 109 3.04 -0.21 -23.25
CA LYS A 109 3.28 -1.55 -22.71
C LYS A 109 4.58 -1.65 -21.88
N PRO A 110 5.75 -1.18 -22.36
CA PRO A 110 6.96 -1.16 -21.54
C PRO A 110 6.81 -0.38 -20.23
N VAL A 111 6.11 0.76 -20.25
CA VAL A 111 5.88 1.59 -19.05
C VAL A 111 4.97 0.86 -18.07
N LEU A 112 3.88 0.24 -18.53
CA LEU A 112 2.99 -0.56 -17.68
C LEU A 112 3.73 -1.74 -17.05
N ASP A 113 4.55 -2.45 -17.82
CA ASP A 113 5.35 -3.57 -17.29
C ASP A 113 6.31 -3.12 -16.18
N VAL A 114 6.97 -1.97 -16.35
CA VAL A 114 7.85 -1.38 -15.34
C VAL A 114 7.05 -0.92 -14.12
N ALA A 115 5.90 -0.28 -14.32
CA ALA A 115 5.01 0.16 -13.25
C ALA A 115 4.56 -1.01 -12.38
N ILE A 116 4.07 -2.09 -12.98
CA ILE A 116 3.63 -3.29 -12.27
C ILE A 116 4.78 -3.90 -11.46
N ARG A 117 5.97 -4.07 -12.06
CA ARG A 117 7.13 -4.64 -11.36
C ARG A 117 7.60 -3.76 -10.20
N ARG A 118 7.62 -2.44 -10.39
CA ARG A 118 7.99 -1.48 -9.33
C ARG A 118 7.02 -1.53 -8.17
N PHE A 119 5.72 -1.53 -8.47
CA PHE A 119 4.68 -1.66 -7.45
C PHE A 119 4.86 -2.95 -6.65
N GLN A 120 4.96 -4.10 -7.32
CA GLN A 120 5.14 -5.39 -6.65
C GLN A 120 6.39 -5.44 -5.76
N ALA A 121 7.52 -4.89 -6.25
CA ALA A 121 8.75 -4.82 -5.46
C ALA A 121 8.57 -3.94 -4.22
N PHE A 122 7.92 -2.79 -4.37
CA PHE A 122 7.68 -1.85 -3.28
C PHE A 122 6.69 -2.40 -2.25
N SER A 123 5.55 -2.96 -2.68
CA SER A 123 4.57 -3.58 -1.80
C SER A 123 5.17 -4.75 -1.02
N ARG A 124 6.05 -5.55 -1.66
CA ARG A 124 6.79 -6.61 -0.97
C ARG A 124 7.70 -6.05 0.12
N LEU A 125 8.49 -5.01 -0.17
CA LEU A 125 9.35 -4.37 0.83
C LEU A 125 8.56 -3.76 1.98
N GLN A 126 7.40 -3.15 1.71
CA GLN A 126 6.53 -2.64 2.75
C GLN A 126 5.97 -3.76 3.63
N ALA A 127 5.54 -4.88 3.04
CA ALA A 127 5.05 -6.03 3.78
C ALA A 127 6.13 -6.64 4.68
N GLU A 128 7.35 -6.84 4.15
CA GLU A 128 8.50 -7.32 4.92
C GLU A 128 8.88 -6.34 6.06
N LEU A 129 8.83 -5.03 5.81
CA LEU A 129 9.07 -4.01 6.84
C LEU A 129 7.99 -4.04 7.93
N ALA A 130 6.72 -4.17 7.54
CA ALA A 130 5.60 -4.25 8.48
C ALA A 130 5.74 -5.50 9.37
N GLU A 131 6.02 -6.65 8.77
CA GLU A 131 6.25 -7.91 9.50
C GLU A 131 7.42 -7.78 10.48
N ALA A 132 8.55 -7.20 10.07
CA ALA A 132 9.70 -6.98 10.94
C ALA A 132 9.39 -6.04 12.12
N LYS A 133 8.64 -4.95 11.86
CA LYS A 133 8.20 -4.02 12.91
C LYS A 133 7.26 -4.69 13.90
N THR A 134 6.30 -5.49 13.42
CA THR A 134 5.40 -6.27 14.26
C THR A 134 6.17 -7.27 15.11
N ALA A 135 7.09 -8.04 14.53
CA ALA A 135 7.91 -9.00 15.28
C ALA A 135 8.74 -8.33 16.39
N LEU A 136 9.28 -7.13 16.12
CA LEU A 136 10.01 -6.36 17.14
C LEU A 136 9.09 -5.87 18.26
N ALA A 137 7.91 -5.34 17.93
CA ALA A 137 6.93 -4.90 18.91
C ALA A 137 6.43 -6.07 19.78
N ASP A 138 6.12 -7.21 19.16
CA ASP A 138 5.70 -8.44 19.84
C ASP A 138 6.76 -8.89 20.85
N ARG A 139 8.04 -8.87 20.46
CA ARG A 139 9.16 -9.20 21.35
C ARG A 139 9.21 -8.26 22.56
N GLN A 140 9.10 -6.95 22.35
CA GLN A 140 9.10 -5.98 23.44
C GLN A 140 7.95 -6.21 24.42
N THR A 141 6.76 -6.52 23.90
CA THR A 141 5.58 -6.82 24.72
C THR A 141 5.76 -8.09 25.53
N ILE A 142 6.29 -9.15 24.93
CA ILE A 142 6.61 -10.41 25.62
C ILE A 142 7.66 -10.17 26.72
N ASP A 143 8.72 -9.40 26.44
CA ASP A 143 9.76 -9.08 27.42
C ASP A 143 9.20 -8.28 28.61
N ARG A 144 8.29 -7.32 28.36
CA ARG A 144 7.58 -6.58 29.43
C ARG A 144 6.69 -7.50 30.27
N ALA A 145 5.93 -8.39 29.64
CA ALA A 145 5.08 -9.35 30.35
C ALA A 145 5.92 -10.30 31.21
N LYS A 146 7.05 -10.80 30.70
CA LYS A 146 8.00 -11.61 31.49
C LYS A 146 8.48 -10.83 32.72
N ALA A 147 8.92 -9.59 32.55
CA ALA A 147 9.37 -8.76 33.67
C ALA A 147 8.29 -8.54 34.74
N ILE A 148 7.03 -8.35 34.33
CA ILE A 148 5.88 -8.27 35.26
C ILE A 148 5.69 -9.58 36.03
N LEU A 149 5.69 -10.72 35.32
CA LEU A 149 5.53 -12.04 35.94
C LEU A 149 6.66 -12.36 36.91
N MET A 150 7.90 -12.03 36.54
CA MET A 150 9.08 -12.18 37.39
C MET A 150 8.92 -11.37 38.69
N ARG A 151 8.50 -10.09 38.60
CA ARG A 151 8.27 -9.24 39.78
C ARG A 151 7.12 -9.71 40.65
N ARG A 152 5.96 -10.04 40.06
CA ARG A 152 4.76 -10.42 40.82
C ARG A 152 4.82 -11.82 41.41
N ARG A 153 5.50 -12.76 40.75
CA ARG A 153 5.54 -14.18 41.17
C ARG A 153 6.90 -14.63 41.71
N GLY A 154 7.92 -13.78 41.66
CA GLY A 154 9.26 -14.12 42.15
C GLY A 154 9.94 -15.25 41.37
N ILE A 155 9.61 -15.38 40.08
CA ILE A 155 10.14 -16.42 39.18
C ILE A 155 11.24 -15.87 38.28
N ASP A 156 12.07 -16.75 37.73
CA ASP A 156 13.08 -16.40 36.75
C ASP A 156 12.50 -16.25 35.33
N GLU A 157 13.31 -15.73 34.41
CA GLU A 157 12.88 -15.47 33.03
C GLU A 157 12.45 -16.74 32.27
N PRO A 158 13.18 -17.88 32.33
CA PRO A 158 12.73 -19.12 31.71
C PRO A 158 11.37 -19.59 32.20
N ALA A 159 11.10 -19.53 33.52
CA ALA A 159 9.79 -19.89 34.07
C ALA A 159 8.69 -18.92 33.63
N ALA A 160 8.98 -17.62 33.58
CA ALA A 160 8.02 -16.61 33.10
C ALA A 160 7.61 -16.85 31.64
N TYR A 161 8.58 -17.15 30.76
CA TYR A 161 8.31 -17.48 29.37
C TYR A 161 7.51 -18.79 29.23
N ALA A 162 7.87 -19.82 30.01
CA ALA A 162 7.14 -21.09 30.03
C ALA A 162 5.67 -20.91 30.44
N LEU A 163 5.38 -20.04 31.42
CA LEU A 163 4.01 -19.70 31.82
C LEU A 163 3.23 -18.99 30.71
N LEU A 164 3.82 -17.99 30.06
CA LEU A 164 3.20 -17.30 28.92
C LEU A 164 2.84 -18.28 27.80
N ARG A 165 3.81 -19.12 27.41
CA ARG A 165 3.63 -20.14 26.37
C ARG A 165 2.57 -21.17 26.77
N GLY A 166 2.58 -21.64 28.02
CA GLY A 166 1.59 -22.60 28.53
C GLY A 166 0.17 -22.04 28.45
N HIS A 167 -0.04 -20.80 28.90
CA HIS A 167 -1.35 -20.14 28.82
C HIS A 167 -1.80 -19.88 27.38
N ALA A 168 -0.88 -19.49 26.50
CA ALA A 168 -1.17 -19.29 25.08
C ALA A 168 -1.66 -20.59 24.43
N MET A 169 -0.98 -21.71 24.70
CA MET A 169 -1.37 -23.03 24.20
C MET A 169 -2.72 -23.49 24.75
N GLN A 170 -2.96 -23.36 26.06
CA GLN A 170 -4.24 -23.75 26.68
C GLN A 170 -5.41 -22.90 26.16
N SER A 171 -5.16 -21.64 25.82
CA SER A 171 -6.18 -20.70 25.34
C SER A 171 -6.32 -20.66 23.81
N ASN A 172 -5.55 -21.46 23.07
CA ASN A 172 -5.43 -21.40 21.60
C ASN A 172 -5.19 -19.97 21.06
N ARG A 173 -4.28 -19.23 21.70
CA ARG A 173 -3.94 -17.84 21.39
C ARG A 173 -2.46 -17.69 21.12
N ARG A 174 -2.06 -16.58 20.49
CA ARG A 174 -0.64 -16.27 20.31
C ARG A 174 -0.02 -15.82 21.63
N ILE A 175 1.27 -16.09 21.83
CA ILE A 175 1.99 -15.71 23.05
C ILE A 175 1.93 -14.20 23.28
N VAL A 176 2.07 -13.40 22.22
CA VAL A 176 1.99 -11.93 22.30
C VAL A 176 0.63 -11.46 22.82
N GLU A 177 -0.47 -12.09 22.43
CA GLU A 177 -1.82 -11.70 22.87
C GLU A 177 -2.04 -11.96 24.37
N VAL A 178 -1.40 -13.00 24.91
CA VAL A 178 -1.39 -13.27 26.36
C VAL A 178 -0.49 -12.26 27.08
N ALA A 179 0.67 -11.93 26.49
CA ALA A 179 1.58 -10.93 27.02
C ALA A 179 0.93 -9.54 27.07
N GLU A 180 0.22 -9.12 26.01
CA GLU A 180 -0.56 -7.89 25.95
C GLU A 180 -1.59 -7.84 27.08
N ALA A 181 -2.38 -8.90 27.26
CA ALA A 181 -3.37 -8.96 28.33
C ALA A 181 -2.75 -8.75 29.73
N ILE A 182 -1.57 -9.30 29.98
CA ILE A 182 -0.82 -9.10 31.24
C ILE A 182 -0.33 -7.66 31.36
N VAL A 183 0.26 -7.10 30.31
CA VAL A 183 0.76 -5.72 30.31
C VAL A 183 -0.38 -4.72 30.50
N THR A 184 -1.51 -4.91 29.82
CA THR A 184 -2.71 -4.07 29.99
C THR A 184 -3.28 -4.22 31.39
N SER A 185 -3.38 -5.44 31.93
CA SER A 185 -3.84 -5.65 33.30
C SER A 185 -2.93 -4.97 34.32
N GLU A 186 -1.61 -5.01 34.13
CA GLU A 186 -0.66 -4.31 35.00
C GLU A 186 -0.85 -2.79 34.93
N ALA A 187 -1.02 -2.23 33.73
CA ALA A 187 -1.24 -0.80 33.55
C ALA A 187 -2.55 -0.32 34.22
N LEU A 188 -3.59 -1.16 34.25
CA LEU A 188 -4.88 -0.84 34.85
C LEU A 188 -4.93 -1.09 36.37
N MET A 189 -4.15 -2.05 36.88
CA MET A 189 -4.14 -2.43 38.31
C MET A 189 -2.93 -1.90 39.08
N GLY A 190 -1.92 -1.34 38.40
CA GLY A 190 -0.66 -0.87 38.96
C GLY A 190 -0.74 0.42 39.77
N ASP A 191 -1.90 1.09 39.78
CA ASP A 191 -2.20 2.31 40.55
C ASP A 191 -3.09 2.05 41.78
N MET A 192 -3.12 0.84 42.31
CA MET A 192 -3.75 0.58 43.62
C MET A 192 -2.67 0.63 44.72
N PRO A 193 -2.76 1.60 45.66
CA PRO A 193 -1.75 1.83 46.69
C PRO A 193 -1.59 0.69 47.69
#